data_AF-A0A511J309-F1
#
_entry.id   AF-A0A511J309-F1
#
_cell.length_a   1.000
_cell.length_b   1.000
_cell.length_c   1.000
_cell.angle_alpha   90.00
_cell.angle_beta   90.00
_cell.angle_gamma   90.00
#
_symmetry.space_group_name_H-M   'P 1'
#
loop_
_entity.id
_entity.type
_entity.pdbx_description
1 polymer ?
#
loop_
_entity_poly.entity_id
_entity_poly.type
_entity_poly.pdbx_seq_one_letter_code
_entity_poly.pdbx_strand_id
1 'polypeptide(L)'
;MVNTRKLEEEHLAVVYHQLLEKKAEYEQLLKETNAFGMDSLQTMSEDIRLNFDSYLDNLDTYSMIEMKNREIDQLNIKIQSASESLKKVERLLLNPYFGKIEIDFLDEDTDDKEAFYIGTANFTNSQEETLIYDWRSPIASLFYNNELGRSSYIVNQHSIDVNIHERRQFILKKINCFTFLIRLLPFKMTCY
;
A
#
# COMPACT_ATOMS: atom_id res chain seq x y z
N MET A 1 -33.54 -6.97 4.05
CA MET A 1 -32.72 -6.36 2.98
C MET A 1 -31.50 -5.74 3.63
N VAL A 2 -30.34 -6.37 3.49
CA VAL A 2 -29.07 -5.78 3.95
C VAL A 2 -28.87 -4.50 3.15
N ASN A 3 -28.69 -3.37 3.84
CA ASN A 3 -28.46 -2.09 3.17
C ASN A 3 -26.99 -2.07 2.73
N THR A 4 -26.73 -2.75 1.63
CA THR A 4 -25.43 -2.89 0.98
C THR A 4 -24.64 -1.58 0.95
N ARG A 5 -25.30 -0.46 0.62
CA ARG A 5 -24.66 0.84 0.56
C ARG A 5 -24.09 1.30 1.92
N LYS A 6 -24.82 1.07 3.02
CA LYS A 6 -24.33 1.42 4.37
C LYS A 6 -23.11 0.61 4.75
N LEU A 7 -23.10 -0.69 4.43
CA LEU A 7 -21.96 -1.57 4.69
C LEU A 7 -20.71 -1.10 3.93
N GLU A 8 -20.87 -0.70 2.67
CA GLU A 8 -19.76 -0.14 1.87
C GLU A 8 -19.29 1.23 2.41
N GLU A 9 -20.21 2.07 2.91
CA GLU A 9 -19.88 3.35 3.56
C GLU A 9 -19.11 3.14 4.88
N GLU A 10 -19.50 2.15 5.69
CA GLU A 10 -18.81 1.75 6.91
C GLU A 10 -17.41 1.18 6.63
N HIS A 11 -17.31 0.26 5.66
CA HIS A 11 -16.02 -0.29 5.23
C HIS A 11 -15.07 0.82 4.75
N LEU A 12 -15.57 1.72 3.90
CA LEU A 12 -14.80 2.85 3.42
C LEU A 12 -14.31 3.76 4.56
N ALA A 13 -15.13 3.98 5.59
CA ALA A 13 -14.75 4.76 6.76
C ALA A 13 -13.61 4.09 7.55
N VAL A 14 -13.66 2.76 7.73
CA VAL A 14 -12.60 1.99 8.39
C VAL A 14 -11.30 2.07 7.60
N VAL A 15 -11.34 1.77 6.30
CA VAL A 15 -10.17 1.85 5.41
C VAL A 15 -9.57 3.26 5.42
N TYR A 16 -10.42 4.28 5.37
CA TYR A 16 -9.97 5.67 5.40
C TYR A 16 -9.28 6.05 6.71
N HIS A 17 -9.80 5.58 7.84
CA HIS A 17 -9.18 5.80 9.14
C HIS A 17 -7.78 5.17 9.20
N GLN A 18 -7.65 3.93 8.76
CA GLN A 18 -6.35 3.24 8.73
C GLN A 18 -5.36 3.89 7.77
N LEU A 19 -5.82 4.41 6.63
CA LEU A 19 -4.98 5.21 5.72
C LEU A 19 -4.47 6.49 6.39
N LEU A 20 -5.30 7.16 7.20
CA LEU A 20 -4.88 8.35 7.95
C LEU A 20 -3.86 8.02 9.03
N GLU A 21 -4.06 6.93 9.78
CA GLU A 21 -3.09 6.46 10.79
C GLU A 21 -1.75 6.15 10.13
N LYS A 22 -1.75 5.39 9.03
CA LYS A 22 -0.52 5.08 8.27
C LYS A 22 0.13 6.31 7.67
N LYS A 23 -0.65 7.29 7.21
CA LYS A 23 -0.12 8.58 6.76
C LYS A 23 0.66 9.27 7.88
N ALA A 24 0.05 9.40 9.07
CA ALA A 24 0.68 10.04 10.21
C ALA A 24 1.96 9.30 10.65
N GLU A 25 1.94 7.97 10.63
CA GLU A 25 3.11 7.13 10.92
C GLU A 25 4.26 7.42 9.96
N TYR A 26 4.02 7.44 8.64
CA TYR A 26 5.06 7.74 7.65
C TYR A 26 5.56 9.18 7.73
N GLU A 27 4.68 10.15 7.98
CA GLU A 27 5.08 11.56 8.17
C GLU A 27 5.97 11.72 9.41
N GLN A 28 5.63 11.06 10.51
CA GLN A 28 6.45 11.07 11.72
C GLN A 28 7.81 10.40 11.49
N LEU A 29 7.81 9.20 10.89
CA LEU A 29 9.04 8.48 10.57
C LEU A 29 9.99 9.31 9.70
N LEU A 30 9.46 9.96 8.65
CA LEU A 30 10.26 10.83 7.79
C LEU A 30 10.79 12.05 8.55
N LYS A 31 10.00 12.64 9.44
CA LYS A 31 10.45 13.79 10.25
C LYS A 31 11.58 13.40 11.19
N GLU A 32 11.42 12.29 11.91
CA GLU A 32 12.43 11.76 12.84
C GLU A 32 13.70 11.35 12.11
N THR A 33 13.57 10.64 10.99
CA THR A 33 14.74 10.18 10.22
C THR A 33 15.49 11.33 9.57
N ASN A 34 14.80 12.39 9.11
CA ASN A 34 15.46 13.59 8.60
C ASN A 34 16.22 14.33 9.71
N ALA A 35 15.64 14.46 10.90
CA ALA A 35 16.32 15.08 12.04
C ALA A 35 17.55 14.25 12.48
N PHE A 36 17.39 12.93 12.57
CA PHE A 36 18.49 12.01 12.87
C PHE A 36 19.58 12.01 11.80
N GLY A 37 19.22 12.06 10.52
CA GLY A 37 20.16 12.15 9.41
C GLY A 37 21.01 13.43 9.46
N MET A 38 20.39 14.56 9.81
CA MET A 38 21.13 15.82 10.02
C MET A 38 22.11 15.73 11.19
N ASP A 39 21.69 15.17 12.33
CA ASP A 39 22.53 14.98 13.52
C ASP A 39 23.68 13.98 13.28
N SER A 40 23.40 12.89 12.57
CA SER A 40 24.39 11.87 12.19
C SER A 40 25.47 12.45 11.28
N LEU A 41 25.10 13.30 10.31
CA LEU A 41 26.06 13.98 9.43
C LEU A 41 26.95 14.95 10.21
N GLN A 42 26.41 15.65 11.21
CA GLN A 42 27.19 16.52 12.07
C GLN A 42 28.18 15.71 12.92
N THR A 43 27.70 14.68 13.60
CA THR A 43 28.52 13.80 14.44
C THR A 43 29.62 13.11 13.63
N MET A 44 29.29 12.60 12.44
CA MET A 44 30.30 12.06 11.51
C MET A 44 31.35 13.08 11.11
N SER A 45 30.94 14.33 10.83
CA SER A 45 31.91 15.39 10.52
C SER A 45 32.83 15.71 11.70
N GLU A 46 32.33 15.61 12.93
CA GLU A 46 33.11 15.83 14.16
C GLU A 46 34.05 14.64 14.42
N ASP A 47 33.58 13.40 14.31
CA ASP A 47 34.38 12.18 14.49
C ASP A 47 35.52 12.05 13.47
N ILE A 48 35.23 12.39 12.20
CA ILE A 48 36.26 12.43 11.14
C ILE A 48 37.31 13.50 11.48
N ARG A 49 36.89 14.68 11.95
CA ARG A 49 37.82 15.75 12.36
C ARG A 49 38.73 15.32 13.50
N LEU A 50 38.16 14.72 14.55
CA LEU A 50 38.91 14.27 15.73
C LEU A 50 39.92 13.14 15.41
N ASN A 51 39.56 12.21 14.52
CA ASN A 51 40.49 11.15 14.09
C ASN A 51 41.62 11.67 13.19
N PHE A 52 41.41 12.73 12.41
CA PHE A 52 42.47 13.36 11.60
C PHE A 52 43.55 14.08 12.42
N ASP A 53 43.25 14.48 13.66
CA ASP A 53 44.23 15.08 14.59
C ASP A 53 45.20 14.03 15.19
N SER A 54 44.90 12.73 15.08
CA SER A 54 45.75 11.61 15.51
C SER A 54 46.30 10.83 14.30
N TYR A 55 47.36 11.36 13.69
CA TYR A 55 47.96 10.94 12.40
C TYR A 55 48.39 9.45 12.25
N LEU A 56 48.41 8.65 13.32
CA LEU A 56 49.14 7.36 13.35
C LEU A 56 48.34 6.10 12.99
N ASP A 57 47.02 6.15 12.78
CA ASP A 57 46.26 4.97 12.30
C ASP A 57 45.28 5.30 11.16
N ASN A 58 45.81 5.30 9.93
CA ASN A 58 45.03 5.57 8.73
C ASN A 58 44.05 4.43 8.39
N LEU A 59 44.40 3.17 8.66
CA LEU A 59 43.58 2.01 8.27
C LEU A 59 42.26 1.93 9.05
N ASP A 60 42.31 2.13 10.36
CA ASP A 60 41.14 2.13 11.23
C ASP A 60 40.18 3.26 10.86
N THR A 61 40.71 4.45 10.56
CA THR A 61 39.93 5.59 10.07
C THR A 61 39.18 5.28 8.77
N TYR A 62 39.83 4.66 7.78
CA TYR A 62 39.15 4.27 6.53
C TYR A 62 38.02 3.27 6.77
N SER A 63 38.24 2.26 7.62
CA SER A 63 37.22 1.27 7.94
C SER A 63 36.00 1.89 8.63
N MET A 64 36.21 2.83 9.54
CA MET A 64 35.17 3.55 10.26
C MET A 64 34.32 4.40 9.30
N ILE A 65 34.96 5.11 8.38
CA ILE A 65 34.28 5.90 7.34
C ILE A 65 33.44 5.00 6.44
N GLU A 66 33.96 3.87 5.99
CA GLU A 66 33.20 2.92 5.17
C GLU A 66 31.97 2.37 5.90
N MET A 67 32.11 2.01 7.18
CA MET A 67 30.98 1.54 7.99
C MET A 67 29.89 2.60 8.10
N LYS A 68 30.28 3.85 8.34
CA LYS A 68 29.34 4.97 8.44
C LYS A 68 28.65 5.30 7.12
N ASN A 69 29.36 5.23 5.99
CA ASN A 69 28.74 5.40 4.68
C ASN A 69 27.67 4.33 4.41
N ARG A 70 27.93 3.06 4.77
CA ARG A 70 26.93 1.99 4.65
C ARG A 70 25.70 2.24 5.54
N GLU A 71 25.90 2.76 6.74
CA GLU A 71 24.81 3.15 7.64
C GLU A 71 23.95 4.25 7.00
N ILE A 72 24.57 5.30 6.44
CA ILE A 72 23.87 6.35 5.69
C ILE A 72 23.09 5.77 4.50
N ASP A 73 23.70 4.88 3.72
CA ASP A 73 23.05 4.28 2.55
C ASP A 73 21.79 3.51 2.95
N GLN A 74 21.84 2.74 4.05
CA GLN A 74 20.69 2.04 4.59
C GLN A 74 19.58 3.01 5.03
N LEU A 75 19.95 4.11 5.70
CA LEU A 75 18.99 5.16 6.08
C LEU A 75 18.34 5.80 4.86
N ASN A 76 19.11 6.12 3.82
CA ASN A 76 18.60 6.70 2.58
C ASN A 76 17.59 5.77 1.89
N ILE A 77 17.87 4.46 1.83
CA ILE A 77 16.93 3.47 1.28
C ILE A 77 15.63 3.46 2.10
N LYS A 78 15.72 3.49 3.43
CA LYS A 78 14.55 3.52 4.32
C LYS A 78 13.71 4.79 4.13
N ILE A 79 14.36 5.96 4.03
CA ILE A 79 13.69 7.24 3.76
C ILE A 79 12.99 7.20 2.41
N GLN A 80 13.67 6.72 1.37
CA GLN A 80 13.10 6.63 0.03
C GLN A 80 11.87 5.71 0.01
N SER A 81 11.96 4.54 0.63
CA SER A 81 10.84 3.58 0.75
C SER A 81 9.65 4.17 1.53
N ALA A 82 9.91 4.85 2.65
CA ALA A 82 8.86 5.52 3.43
C ALA A 82 8.20 6.66 2.65
N SER A 83 8.97 7.46 1.91
CA SER A 83 8.48 8.54 1.06
C SER A 83 7.60 8.03 -0.09
N GLU A 84 7.98 6.92 -0.72
CA GLU A 84 7.17 6.26 -1.73
C GLU A 84 5.87 5.69 -1.16
N SER A 85 5.94 5.10 0.03
CA SER A 85 4.77 4.56 0.75
C SER A 85 3.81 5.68 1.15
N LEU A 86 4.32 6.81 1.64
CA LEU A 86 3.52 8.00 1.92
C LEU A 86 2.80 8.50 0.66
N LYS A 87 3.51 8.63 -0.47
CA LYS A 87 2.90 9.04 -1.75
C LYS A 87 1.78 8.08 -2.21
N LYS A 88 1.93 6.77 -1.96
CA LYS A 88 0.87 5.79 -2.24
C LYS A 88 -0.35 6.05 -1.35
N VAL A 89 -0.15 6.18 -0.05
CA VAL A 89 -1.24 6.48 0.91
C VAL A 89 -1.95 7.78 0.57
N GLU A 90 -1.23 8.85 0.21
CA GLU A 90 -1.82 10.12 -0.19
C GLU A 90 -2.72 10.01 -1.42
N ARG A 91 -2.32 9.20 -2.41
CA ARG A 91 -3.15 8.91 -3.59
C ARG A 91 -4.41 8.13 -3.20
N LEU A 92 -4.27 7.13 -2.34
CA LEU A 92 -5.40 6.34 -1.85
C LEU A 92 -6.35 7.18 -1.00
N LEU A 93 -5.88 8.14 -0.22
CA LEU A 93 -6.73 9.08 0.53
C LEU A 93 -7.60 9.98 -0.37
N LEU A 94 -7.28 10.11 -1.66
CA LEU A 94 -8.13 10.81 -2.63
C LEU A 94 -9.18 9.88 -3.24
N ASN A 95 -8.79 8.65 -3.55
CA ASN A 95 -9.65 7.64 -4.12
C ASN A 95 -9.16 6.23 -3.72
N PRO A 96 -9.65 5.66 -2.60
CA PRO A 96 -9.09 4.41 -2.04
C PRO A 96 -9.20 3.23 -3.00
N TYR A 97 -10.40 3.00 -3.53
CA TYR A 97 -10.68 1.93 -4.47
C TYR A 97 -11.79 2.33 -5.44
N PHE A 98 -11.79 1.73 -6.62
CA PHE A 98 -12.81 1.98 -7.65
C PHE A 98 -13.61 0.73 -7.98
N GLY A 99 -13.18 -0.45 -7.51
CA GLY A 99 -13.84 -1.72 -7.78
C GLY A 99 -13.92 -2.58 -6.54
N LYS A 100 -14.91 -3.47 -6.52
CA LYS A 100 -15.00 -4.62 -5.63
C LYS A 100 -15.38 -5.84 -6.45
N ILE A 101 -14.74 -6.97 -6.16
CA ILE A 101 -15.17 -8.29 -6.60
C ILE A 101 -15.42 -9.14 -5.36
N GLU A 102 -16.43 -10.00 -5.42
CA GLU A 102 -16.70 -11.03 -4.41
C GLU A 102 -16.57 -12.38 -5.11
N ILE A 103 -15.66 -13.21 -4.61
CA ILE A 103 -15.31 -14.51 -5.21
C ILE A 103 -15.32 -15.60 -4.16
N ASP A 104 -15.54 -16.84 -4.61
CA ASP A 104 -15.18 -18.06 -3.90
C ASP A 104 -13.95 -18.69 -4.57
N PHE A 105 -13.10 -19.38 -3.79
CA PHE A 105 -12.00 -20.16 -4.33
C PHE A 105 -12.47 -21.59 -4.53
N LEU A 106 -12.36 -22.11 -5.76
CA LEU A 106 -12.87 -23.45 -6.08
C LEU A 106 -11.95 -24.58 -5.60
N ASP A 107 -10.70 -24.25 -5.28
CA ASP A 107 -9.69 -25.19 -4.77
C ASP A 107 -9.72 -25.34 -3.24
N GLU A 108 -10.52 -24.53 -2.53
CA GLU A 108 -10.68 -24.61 -1.08
C GLU A 108 -11.98 -25.37 -0.74
N ASP A 109 -11.94 -26.19 0.31
CA ASP A 109 -13.13 -26.92 0.83
C ASP A 109 -14.08 -26.01 1.64
N THR A 110 -13.99 -24.69 1.44
CA THR A 110 -14.75 -23.64 2.12
C THR A 110 -15.69 -22.96 1.12
N ASP A 111 -16.96 -22.81 1.48
CA ASP A 111 -17.94 -22.02 0.69
C ASP A 111 -17.89 -20.52 1.10
N ASP A 112 -16.70 -20.07 1.51
CA ASP A 112 -16.48 -18.74 2.05
C ASP A 112 -16.29 -17.75 0.90
N LYS A 113 -17.06 -16.65 0.97
CA LYS A 113 -17.01 -15.58 -0.02
C LYS A 113 -16.06 -14.49 0.46
N GLU A 114 -15.06 -14.21 -0.35
CA GLU A 114 -14.09 -13.17 -0.06
C GLU A 114 -14.32 -11.94 -0.95
N ALA A 115 -14.28 -10.77 -0.32
CA ALA A 115 -14.43 -9.49 -0.98
C ALA A 115 -13.06 -8.83 -1.20
N PHE A 116 -12.71 -8.61 -2.46
CA PHE A 116 -11.47 -7.94 -2.86
C PHE A 116 -11.78 -6.54 -3.39
N TYR A 117 -11.21 -5.53 -2.73
CA TYR A 117 -11.30 -4.13 -3.16
C TYR A 117 -10.11 -3.76 -4.04
N ILE A 118 -10.37 -3.14 -5.18
CA ILE A 118 -9.37 -2.86 -6.21
C ILE A 118 -9.16 -1.35 -6.34
N GLY A 119 -7.92 -0.92 -6.15
CA GLY A 119 -7.50 0.47 -6.17
C GLY A 119 -6.28 0.74 -7.05
N THR A 120 -5.81 1.98 -7.01
CA THR A 120 -4.66 2.42 -7.83
C THR A 120 -3.31 1.94 -7.30
N ALA A 121 -3.27 1.53 -6.04
CA ALA A 121 -2.12 1.01 -5.32
C ALA A 121 -2.60 0.00 -4.27
N ASN A 122 -1.72 -0.90 -3.83
CA ASN A 122 -2.02 -1.76 -2.70
C ASN A 122 -1.96 -1.00 -1.36
N PHE A 123 -2.73 -1.47 -0.39
CA PHE A 123 -2.67 -1.03 1.00
C PHE A 123 -2.88 -2.21 1.94
N THR A 124 -1.90 -2.40 2.81
CA THR A 124 -1.90 -3.41 3.86
C THR A 124 -1.91 -2.71 5.21
N ASN A 125 -2.79 -3.14 6.10
CA ASN A 125 -2.91 -2.55 7.43
C ASN A 125 -1.80 -3.04 8.38
N SER A 126 -1.84 -2.58 9.63
CA SER A 126 -0.87 -3.00 10.65
C SER A 126 -1.01 -4.46 11.09
N GLN A 127 -2.10 -5.13 10.74
CA GLN A 127 -2.37 -6.55 11.05
C GLN A 127 -1.97 -7.46 9.88
N GLU A 128 -1.23 -6.94 8.89
CA GLU A 128 -0.84 -7.64 7.66
C GLU A 128 -2.01 -8.03 6.74
N GLU A 129 -3.20 -7.48 6.97
CA GLU A 129 -4.35 -7.69 6.12
C GLU A 129 -4.34 -6.70 4.95
N THR A 130 -4.50 -7.21 3.73
CA THR A 130 -4.56 -6.38 2.54
C THR A 130 -6.00 -5.89 2.33
N LEU A 131 -6.21 -4.59 2.51
CA LEU A 131 -7.54 -3.98 2.39
C LEU A 131 -7.81 -3.44 0.99
N ILE A 132 -6.75 -3.09 0.25
CA ILE A 132 -6.85 -2.61 -1.12
C ILE A 132 -5.81 -3.34 -1.95
N TYR A 133 -6.25 -3.94 -3.05
CA TYR A 133 -5.42 -4.61 -4.02
C TYR A 133 -5.08 -3.67 -5.18
N ASP A 134 -3.84 -3.72 -5.65
CA ASP A 134 -3.43 -2.97 -6.84
C ASP A 134 -4.13 -3.54 -8.08
N TRP A 135 -4.64 -2.68 -8.96
CA TRP A 135 -5.26 -3.10 -10.22
C TRP A 135 -4.34 -3.91 -11.16
N ARG A 136 -3.02 -3.87 -10.95
CA ARG A 136 -2.04 -4.69 -11.68
C ARG A 136 -1.81 -6.07 -11.06
N SER A 137 -2.38 -6.34 -9.89
CA SER A 137 -2.28 -7.65 -9.27
C SER A 137 -2.99 -8.71 -10.14
N PRO A 138 -2.49 -9.96 -10.20
CA PRO A 138 -3.13 -11.00 -10.99
C PRO A 138 -4.61 -11.22 -10.65
N ILE A 139 -4.98 -11.12 -9.37
CA ILE A 139 -6.37 -11.26 -8.91
C ILE A 139 -7.27 -10.13 -9.44
N ALA A 140 -6.72 -8.92 -9.66
CA ALA A 140 -7.47 -7.81 -10.24
C ALA A 140 -7.85 -8.04 -11.71
N SER A 141 -7.24 -9.01 -12.41
CA SER A 141 -7.66 -9.40 -13.76
C SER A 141 -9.13 -9.85 -13.80
N LEU A 142 -9.60 -10.51 -12.75
CA LEU A 142 -10.98 -10.97 -12.59
C LEU A 142 -12.00 -9.82 -12.65
N PHE A 143 -11.62 -8.62 -12.22
CA PHE A 143 -12.50 -7.45 -12.30
C PHE A 143 -12.77 -7.00 -13.73
N TYR A 144 -11.80 -7.20 -14.62
CA TYR A 144 -11.92 -6.86 -16.04
C TYR A 144 -12.58 -7.98 -16.87
N ASN A 145 -12.73 -9.19 -16.32
CA ASN A 145 -13.48 -10.27 -16.97
C ASN A 145 -14.97 -9.91 -17.02
N ASN A 146 -15.57 -9.86 -18.20
CA ASN A 146 -16.93 -9.33 -18.38
C ASN A 146 -18.04 -10.26 -17.86
N GLU A 147 -17.72 -11.45 -17.40
CA GLU A 147 -18.68 -12.50 -17.02
C GLU A 147 -18.63 -12.78 -15.51
N LEU A 148 -19.81 -12.94 -14.91
CA LEU A 148 -19.97 -13.53 -13.57
C LEU A 148 -19.98 -15.04 -13.70
N GLY A 149 -19.64 -15.76 -12.63
CA GLY A 149 -19.52 -17.21 -12.64
C GLY A 149 -18.08 -17.69 -12.61
N ARG A 150 -17.87 -18.94 -13.05
CA ARG A 150 -16.54 -19.58 -13.04
C ARG A 150 -15.54 -18.81 -13.90
N SER A 151 -14.40 -18.52 -13.31
CA SER A 151 -13.28 -17.82 -13.92
C SER A 151 -11.97 -18.36 -13.35
N SER A 152 -10.85 -17.86 -13.88
CA SER A 152 -9.54 -18.18 -13.33
C SER A 152 -8.57 -17.06 -13.60
N TYR A 153 -7.50 -17.01 -12.81
CA TYR A 153 -6.40 -16.07 -12.99
C TYR A 153 -5.06 -16.76 -12.77
N ILE A 154 -3.99 -16.21 -13.37
CA ILE A 154 -2.66 -16.83 -13.37
C ILE A 154 -1.74 -16.09 -12.39
N VAL A 155 -1.17 -16.82 -11.43
CA VAL A 155 -0.12 -16.34 -10.52
C VAL A 155 1.07 -17.27 -10.62
N ASN A 156 2.26 -16.74 -10.87
CA ASN A 156 3.51 -17.52 -10.91
C ASN A 156 3.42 -18.79 -11.78
N GLN A 157 2.73 -18.71 -12.93
CA GLN A 157 2.49 -19.84 -13.87
C GLN A 157 1.51 -20.92 -13.37
N HIS A 158 0.84 -20.69 -12.25
CA HIS A 158 -0.26 -21.51 -11.75
C HIS A 158 -1.60 -20.82 -12.02
N SER A 159 -2.58 -21.59 -12.51
CA SER A 159 -3.98 -21.14 -12.63
C SER A 159 -4.67 -21.34 -11.30
N ILE A 160 -5.40 -20.34 -10.83
CA ILE A 160 -6.26 -20.41 -9.65
C ILE A 160 -7.69 -20.28 -10.14
N ASP A 161 -8.50 -21.29 -9.87
CA ASP A 161 -9.89 -21.35 -10.28
C ASP A 161 -10.79 -20.72 -9.21
N VAL A 162 -11.69 -19.85 -9.65
CA VAL A 162 -12.55 -19.05 -8.78
C VAL A 162 -13.94 -18.95 -9.38
N ASN A 163 -14.94 -18.57 -8.59
CA ASN A 163 -16.24 -18.21 -9.11
C ASN A 163 -16.68 -16.82 -8.60
N ILE A 164 -16.98 -15.95 -9.55
CA ILE A 164 -17.26 -14.53 -9.31
C ILE A 164 -18.75 -14.38 -9.01
N HIS A 165 -19.08 -14.10 -7.75
CA HIS A 165 -20.45 -13.88 -7.28
C HIS A 165 -20.93 -12.48 -7.55
N GLU A 166 -20.06 -11.51 -7.29
CA GLU A 166 -20.41 -10.11 -7.41
C GLU A 166 -19.25 -9.28 -7.94
N ARG A 167 -19.60 -8.26 -8.73
CA ARG A 167 -18.68 -7.21 -9.14
C ARG A 167 -19.38 -5.86 -9.05
N ARG A 168 -18.72 -4.88 -8.44
CA ARG A 168 -19.20 -3.50 -8.34
C ARG A 168 -18.13 -2.52 -8.75
N GLN A 169 -18.54 -1.49 -9.46
CA GLN A 169 -17.72 -0.32 -9.73
C GLN A 169 -18.23 0.86 -8.91
N PHE A 170 -17.30 1.54 -8.27
CA PHE A 170 -17.55 2.71 -7.45
C PHE A 170 -17.00 3.96 -8.13
N ILE A 171 -17.77 5.03 -8.06
CA ILE A 171 -17.24 6.39 -8.14
C ILE A 171 -17.26 6.94 -6.74
N LEU A 172 -16.08 7.03 -6.12
CA LEU A 172 -15.90 7.67 -4.85
C LEU A 172 -15.65 9.16 -5.08
N LYS A 173 -16.54 10.00 -4.54
CA LYS A 173 -16.33 11.45 -4.55
C LYS A 173 -16.05 11.91 -3.13
N LYS A 174 -14.82 12.37 -2.86
CA LYS A 174 -14.48 13.01 -1.59
C LYS A 174 -15.31 14.28 -1.44
N ILE A 175 -16.16 14.34 -0.42
CA ILE A 175 -17.01 15.51 -0.13
C ILE A 175 -16.29 16.43 0.87
N ASN A 176 -15.66 15.85 1.89
CA ASN A 176 -14.89 16.55 2.92
C ASN A 176 -13.79 15.61 3.47
N CYS A 177 -13.11 15.99 4.58
CA CYS A 177 -12.04 15.17 5.17
C CYS A 177 -12.49 13.78 5.64
N PHE A 178 -13.79 13.53 5.84
CA PHE A 178 -14.29 12.32 6.49
C PHE A 178 -15.40 11.58 5.72
N THR A 179 -15.89 12.12 4.60
CA THR A 179 -17.10 11.63 3.92
C THR A 179 -16.85 11.48 2.42
N PHE A 180 -17.19 10.30 1.90
CA PHE A 180 -17.24 10.00 0.49
C PHE A 180 -18.69 9.76 0.05
N LEU A 181 -19.03 10.24 -1.15
CA LEU A 181 -20.24 9.80 -1.84
C LEU A 181 -19.91 8.56 -2.67
N ILE A 182 -20.59 7.45 -2.40
CA ILE A 182 -20.51 6.25 -3.21
C ILE A 182 -21.61 6.30 -4.28
N ARG A 183 -21.21 6.32 -5.55
CA ARG A 183 -22.13 6.07 -6.67
C ARG A 183 -21.79 4.72 -7.29
N LEU A 184 -22.77 3.82 -7.28
CA LEU A 184 -22.70 2.56 -8.02
C LEU A 184 -22.94 2.83 -9.51
N LEU A 185 -22.03 2.35 -10.36
CA LEU A 185 -22.23 2.39 -11.81
C LEU A 185 -22.83 1.07 -12.29
N PRO A 186 -23.85 1.11 -13.19
CA PRO A 186 -24.23 -0.07 -13.94
C PRO A 186 -23.10 -0.45 -14.89
N PHE A 187 -22.70 -1.72 -14.91
CA PHE A 187 -21.75 -2.22 -15.90
C PHE A 187 -22.45 -2.20 -17.26
N LYS A 188 -21.95 -1.40 -18.21
CA LYS A 188 -22.46 -1.43 -19.58
C LYS A 188 -21.94 -2.70 -20.26
N MET A 189 -22.82 -3.67 -20.52
CA MET A 189 -22.58 -4.68 -21.55
C MET A 189 -22.52 -3.96 -22.90
N THR A 190 -21.33 -3.60 -23.36
CA THR A 190 -21.13 -3.39 -24.80
C THR A 190 -20.94 -4.76 -25.43
N CYS A 191 -22.03 -5.35 -25.91
CA CYS A 191 -21.96 -6.35 -26.96
C CYS A 191 -21.33 -5.68 -28.18
N TYR A 192 -20.16 -6.17 -28.60
CA TYR A 192 -19.63 -5.91 -29.95
C TYR A 192 -20.18 -6.96 -30.90
#